data_AF-A0A1E7FFF0-F1
#
_entry.id   AF-A0A1E7FFF0-F1
#
_cell.length_a   1.000
_cell.length_b   1.000
_cell.length_c   1.000
_cell.angle_alpha   90.00
_cell.angle_beta   90.00
_cell.angle_gamma   90.00
#
_symmetry.space_group_name_H-M   'P 1'
#
loop_
_entity.id
_entity.type
_entity.pdbx_description
1 polymer ?
#
loop_
_entity_poly.entity_id
_entity_poly.type
_entity_poly.pdbx_seq_one_letter_code
_entity_poly.pdbx_strand_id
1 'polypeptide(L)'
;MFAVFNGEVEVVLNWLRAPSCDDGDDDQKIEGHKYFALLLLQKFNPNVDSIDDIGGTPLLHACKGANNNYDQHYSDAVLLLEWGANKNTRVVEGNDAIGYARRLNNKKLLNMLENPFGGRRCELFGLQSRSDLNGRMCFVGKYLNSIGRYIVRIGEERGNNEYSKVKSSNLKRCDRTTDNPGDDDIEFLGPDPVTNNYNWKFHPREE
;
A
#
# COMPACT_ATOMS: atom_id res chain seq x y z
N MET A 1 -14.27 18.23 1.26
CA MET A 1 -15.46 17.37 1.51
C MET A 1 -16.40 17.54 0.32
N PHE A 2 -16.85 16.43 -0.30
CA PHE A 2 -17.64 16.30 -1.54
C PHE A 2 -16.92 16.41 -2.90
N ALA A 3 -16.38 15.28 -3.37
CA ALA A 3 -16.18 14.97 -4.79
C ALA A 3 -15.96 13.45 -4.97
N VAL A 4 -16.96 12.63 -4.64
CA VAL A 4 -16.94 11.18 -4.93
C VAL A 4 -18.32 10.79 -5.42
N PHE A 5 -18.70 11.23 -6.61
CA PHE A 5 -19.75 10.59 -7.38
C PHE A 5 -19.38 10.73 -8.86
N ASN A 6 -19.21 9.57 -9.51
CA ASN A 6 -19.20 9.34 -10.97
C ASN A 6 -17.87 9.04 -11.67
N GLY A 7 -16.93 8.35 -11.02
CA GLY A 7 -15.86 7.64 -11.72
C GLY A 7 -14.93 6.91 -10.75
N GLU A 8 -14.98 5.58 -10.71
CA GLU A 8 -14.19 4.72 -9.79
C GLU A 8 -12.68 5.03 -9.81
N VAL A 9 -12.19 5.52 -10.96
CA VAL A 9 -10.81 5.95 -11.20
C VAL A 9 -10.50 7.29 -10.54
N GLU A 10 -11.42 8.26 -10.68
CA GLU A 10 -11.22 9.62 -10.20
C GLU A 10 -11.13 9.66 -8.69
N VAL A 11 -11.79 8.76 -7.97
CA VAL A 11 -11.68 8.67 -6.51
C VAL A 11 -10.25 8.37 -6.09
N VAL A 12 -9.64 7.34 -6.71
CA VAL A 12 -8.28 6.92 -6.38
C VAL A 12 -7.26 7.96 -6.86
N LEU A 13 -7.48 8.57 -8.03
CA LEU A 13 -6.60 9.62 -8.53
C LEU A 13 -6.71 10.93 -7.74
N ASN A 14 -7.91 11.31 -7.31
CA ASN A 14 -8.12 12.48 -6.44
C ASN A 14 -7.48 12.27 -5.07
N TRP A 15 -7.51 11.03 -4.55
CA TRP A 15 -6.75 10.67 -3.36
C TRP A 15 -5.24 10.89 -3.53
N LEU A 16 -4.63 10.40 -4.62
CA LEU A 16 -3.19 10.57 -4.87
C LEU A 16 -2.78 12.01 -5.18
N ARG A 17 -3.70 12.81 -5.70
CA ARG A 17 -3.49 14.22 -6.04
C ARG A 17 -3.77 15.17 -4.88
N ALA A 18 -4.41 14.71 -3.82
CA ALA A 18 -4.73 15.55 -2.67
C ALA A 18 -3.41 15.98 -1.99
N PRO A 19 -3.08 17.29 -2.01
CA PRO A 19 -1.86 17.76 -1.36
C PRO A 19 -1.98 17.56 0.16
N SER A 20 -0.90 17.12 0.80
CA SER A 20 -0.70 17.28 2.24
C SER A 20 -0.37 18.75 2.54
N CYS A 21 -1.20 19.69 2.10
CA CYS A 21 -0.97 21.12 2.29
C CYS A 21 -1.42 21.53 3.69
N ASP A 22 -0.57 21.36 4.69
CA ASP A 22 -0.56 22.22 5.89
C ASP A 22 0.74 21.99 6.68
N ASP A 23 1.24 23.03 7.35
CA ASP A 23 2.53 23.10 8.04
C ASP A 23 2.57 22.40 9.42
N GLY A 24 2.06 21.16 9.51
CA GLY A 24 1.98 20.40 10.77
C GLY A 24 2.77 19.09 10.72
N ASP A 25 3.05 18.51 11.89
CA ASP A 25 3.90 17.31 12.11
C ASP A 25 3.64 16.19 11.07
N ASP A 26 4.63 15.95 10.20
CA ASP A 26 4.49 15.18 8.95
C ASP A 26 3.99 13.73 9.18
N ASP A 27 4.39 13.10 10.29
CA ASP A 27 4.10 11.69 10.58
C ASP A 27 2.61 11.40 10.80
N GLN A 28 1.89 12.25 11.55
CA GLN A 28 0.46 12.06 11.83
C GLN A 28 -0.41 12.26 10.57
N LYS A 29 0.02 13.13 9.66
CA LYS A 29 -0.69 13.41 8.41
C LYS A 29 -0.55 12.27 7.42
N ILE A 30 0.65 11.71 7.29
CA ILE A 30 0.91 10.51 6.48
C ILE A 30 -0.01 9.36 6.95
N GLU A 31 -0.16 9.21 8.27
CA GLU A 31 -1.02 8.19 8.86
C GLU A 31 -2.51 8.43 8.57
N GLY A 32 -3.00 9.67 8.71
CA GLY A 32 -4.37 10.04 8.34
C GLY A 32 -4.69 9.87 6.85
N HIS A 33 -3.78 10.24 5.96
CA HIS A 33 -3.92 10.02 4.51
C HIS A 33 -4.00 8.53 4.17
N LYS A 34 -3.16 7.70 4.81
CA LYS A 34 -3.20 6.24 4.65
C LYS A 34 -4.54 5.65 5.09
N TYR A 35 -5.13 6.13 6.19
CA TYR A 35 -6.43 5.63 6.66
C TYR A 35 -7.57 6.06 5.76
N PHE A 36 -7.54 7.30 5.29
CA PHE A 36 -8.51 7.75 4.31
C PHE A 36 -8.43 6.91 3.03
N ALA A 37 -7.23 6.61 2.56
CA ALA A 37 -7.00 5.71 1.43
C ALA A 37 -7.59 4.32 1.66
N LEU A 38 -7.28 3.72 2.81
CA LEU A 38 -7.74 2.41 3.18
C LEU A 38 -9.27 2.36 3.26
N LEU A 39 -9.90 3.40 3.83
CA LEU A 39 -11.35 3.52 3.92
C LEU A 39 -11.98 3.55 2.52
N LEU A 40 -11.40 4.32 1.60
CA LEU A 40 -11.88 4.38 0.22
C LEU A 40 -11.81 3.02 -0.47
N LEU A 41 -10.69 2.31 -0.32
CA LEU A 41 -10.51 0.98 -0.91
C LEU A 41 -11.51 -0.04 -0.32
N GLN A 42 -11.73 0.01 1.01
CA GLN A 42 -12.66 -0.88 1.71
C GLN A 42 -14.14 -0.61 1.39
N LYS A 43 -14.56 0.65 1.31
CA LYS A 43 -15.98 0.99 1.14
C LYS A 43 -16.44 0.96 -0.30
N PHE A 44 -15.55 1.24 -1.26
CA PHE A 44 -15.94 1.42 -2.66
C PHE A 44 -15.43 0.31 -3.60
N ASN A 45 -14.53 -0.58 -3.14
CA ASN A 45 -13.89 -1.59 -3.98
C ASN A 45 -13.44 -1.08 -5.36
N PRO A 46 -12.80 0.10 -5.45
CA PRO A 46 -12.51 0.68 -6.76
C PRO A 46 -11.52 -0.21 -7.51
N ASN A 47 -11.62 -0.21 -8.85
CA ASN A 47 -10.61 -0.86 -9.68
C ASN A 47 -9.25 -0.15 -9.50
N VAL A 48 -8.33 -0.79 -8.76
CA VAL A 48 -6.98 -0.27 -8.45
C VAL A 48 -6.06 -0.12 -9.67
N ASP A 49 -6.41 -0.78 -10.78
CA ASP A 49 -5.70 -0.73 -12.06
C ASP A 49 -6.44 0.12 -13.10
N SER A 50 -7.41 0.91 -12.66
CA SER A 50 -8.04 1.90 -13.52
C SER A 50 -7.02 2.89 -14.10
N ILE A 51 -7.28 3.36 -15.32
CA ILE A 51 -6.40 4.27 -16.06
C ILE A 51 -7.08 5.62 -16.28
N ASP A 52 -6.29 6.70 -16.26
CA ASP A 52 -6.71 8.01 -16.76
C ASP A 52 -6.47 8.16 -18.27
N ASP A 53 -6.74 9.35 -18.78
CA ASP A 53 -6.60 9.72 -20.20
C ASP A 53 -5.17 9.57 -20.74
N ILE A 54 -4.15 9.47 -19.87
CA ILE A 54 -2.76 9.26 -20.28
C ILE A 54 -2.29 7.81 -20.06
N GLY A 55 -3.20 6.90 -19.74
CA GLY A 55 -2.89 5.50 -19.41
C GLY A 55 -2.24 5.33 -18.04
N GLY A 56 -2.31 6.35 -17.19
CA GLY A 56 -1.76 6.34 -15.83
C GLY A 56 -2.68 5.64 -14.85
N THR A 57 -2.14 4.61 -14.19
CA THR A 57 -2.80 3.97 -13.05
C THR A 57 -2.52 4.72 -11.76
N PRO A 58 -3.33 4.52 -10.71
CA PRO A 58 -3.01 4.96 -9.36
C PRO A 58 -1.57 4.63 -8.94
N LEU A 59 -1.10 3.40 -9.20
CA LEU A 59 0.25 3.00 -8.85
C LEU A 59 1.31 3.84 -9.60
N LEU A 60 1.09 4.14 -10.88
CA LEU A 60 2.01 4.97 -11.67
C LEU A 60 2.07 6.41 -11.14
N HIS A 61 0.93 6.98 -10.73
CA HIS A 61 0.90 8.31 -10.12
C HIS A 61 1.58 8.35 -8.76
N ALA A 62 1.34 7.36 -7.90
CA ALA A 62 2.05 7.21 -6.63
C ALA A 62 3.58 7.12 -6.87
N CYS A 63 4.02 6.32 -7.85
CA CYS A 63 5.44 6.19 -8.19
C CYS A 63 6.04 7.48 -8.79
N LYS A 64 5.26 8.24 -9.57
CA LYS A 64 5.67 9.52 -10.15
C LYS A 64 5.82 10.61 -9.09
N GLY A 65 4.95 10.61 -8.07
CA GLY A 65 4.98 11.54 -6.94
C GLY A 65 6.04 11.21 -5.90
N ALA A 66 6.47 9.95 -5.79
CA ALA A 66 7.43 9.43 -4.80
C ALA A 66 8.89 9.93 -4.97
N ASN A 67 9.08 11.25 -4.91
CA ASN A 67 10.38 11.86 -4.72
C ASN A 67 10.83 11.71 -3.25
N ASN A 68 12.12 11.96 -2.98
CA ASN A 68 12.74 11.68 -1.68
C ASN A 68 12.25 12.58 -0.53
N ASN A 69 11.33 13.51 -0.78
CA ASN A 69 10.84 14.45 0.22
C ASN A 69 9.48 14.04 0.83
N TYR A 70 8.76 13.08 0.25
CA TYR A 70 7.43 12.69 0.72
C TYR A 70 7.31 11.17 0.90
N ASP A 71 7.28 10.71 2.15
CA ASP A 71 7.05 9.30 2.51
C ASP A 71 5.60 8.84 2.21
N GLN A 72 4.69 9.78 1.98
CA GLN A 72 3.29 9.51 1.64
C GLN A 72 3.15 8.70 0.34
N HIS A 73 3.75 9.16 -0.76
CA HIS A 73 3.63 8.48 -2.05
C HIS A 73 4.24 7.07 -2.06
N TYR A 74 5.23 6.82 -1.20
CA TYR A 74 5.73 5.46 -0.97
C TYR A 74 4.68 4.60 -0.26
N SER A 75 4.04 5.14 0.78
CA SER A 75 2.98 4.46 1.52
C SER A 75 1.76 4.16 0.65
N ASP A 76 1.38 5.10 -0.22
CA ASP A 76 0.31 4.93 -1.20
C ASP A 76 0.63 3.81 -2.20
N ALA A 77 1.87 3.78 -2.71
CA ALA A 77 2.32 2.72 -3.62
C ALA A 77 2.31 1.34 -2.94
N VAL A 78 2.73 1.25 -1.67
CA VAL A 78 2.66 0.01 -0.88
C VAL A 78 1.20 -0.41 -0.72
N LEU A 79 0.31 0.49 -0.30
CA LEU A 79 -1.10 0.17 -0.09
C LEU A 79 -1.76 -0.33 -1.40
N LEU A 80 -1.50 0.32 -2.53
CA LEU A 80 -2.01 -0.12 -3.82
C LEU A 80 -1.51 -1.52 -4.20
N LEU A 81 -0.23 -1.83 -3.93
CA LEU A 81 0.34 -3.16 -4.18
C LEU A 81 -0.25 -4.24 -3.25
N GLU A 82 -0.56 -3.88 -2.00
CA GLU A 82 -1.27 -4.75 -1.05
C GLU A 82 -2.68 -5.09 -1.54
N TRP A 83 -3.33 -4.17 -2.27
CA TRP A 83 -4.61 -4.35 -2.94
C TRP A 83 -4.49 -4.94 -4.36
N GLY A 84 -3.29 -5.38 -4.74
CA GLY A 84 -3.10 -6.16 -5.96
C GLY A 84 -2.79 -5.36 -7.22
N ALA A 85 -2.51 -4.06 -7.11
CA ALA A 85 -2.17 -3.21 -8.26
C ALA A 85 -1.08 -3.84 -9.17
N ASN A 86 -1.25 -3.65 -10.47
CA ASN A 86 -0.40 -4.19 -11.51
C ASN A 86 0.83 -3.28 -11.72
N LYS A 87 1.98 -3.83 -11.31
CA LYS A 87 3.28 -3.17 -11.41
C LYS A 87 3.84 -3.04 -12.83
N ASN A 88 3.28 -3.79 -13.78
CA ASN A 88 3.77 -3.86 -15.16
C ASN A 88 3.05 -2.88 -16.10
N THR A 89 2.25 -1.98 -15.55
CA THR A 89 1.50 -0.98 -16.31
C THR A 89 2.43 0.14 -16.82
N ARG A 90 2.04 0.77 -17.93
CA ARG A 90 2.77 1.84 -18.60
C ARG A 90 1.81 2.96 -19.00
N VAL A 91 2.24 4.20 -18.82
CA VAL A 91 1.56 5.35 -19.46
C VAL A 91 1.78 5.33 -20.97
N VAL A 92 1.01 6.14 -21.70
CA VAL A 92 1.14 6.31 -23.17
C VAL A 92 2.56 6.74 -23.58
N GLU A 93 3.25 7.54 -22.76
CA GLU A 93 4.66 7.94 -22.97
C GLU A 93 5.66 6.78 -22.79
N GLY A 94 5.20 5.58 -22.40
CA GLY A 94 6.01 4.37 -22.22
C GLY A 94 6.64 4.22 -20.83
N ASN A 95 6.53 5.21 -19.95
CA ASN A 95 7.05 5.15 -18.59
C ASN A 95 6.26 4.11 -17.76
N ASP A 96 6.98 3.20 -17.10
CA ASP A 96 6.44 2.29 -16.08
C ASP A 96 6.81 2.76 -14.67
N ALA A 97 6.27 2.08 -13.66
CA ALA A 97 6.53 2.37 -12.25
C ALA A 97 8.05 2.30 -11.92
N ILE A 98 8.76 1.33 -12.52
CA ILE A 98 10.21 1.16 -12.35
C ILE A 98 10.98 2.34 -12.96
N GLY A 99 10.56 2.82 -14.13
CA GLY A 99 11.12 3.96 -14.84
C GLY A 99 11.00 5.24 -14.01
N TYR A 100 9.83 5.47 -13.40
CA TYR A 100 9.67 6.58 -12.45
C TYR A 100 10.59 6.42 -11.23
N ALA A 101 10.62 5.25 -10.59
CA ALA A 101 11.49 5.00 -9.44
C ALA A 101 12.98 5.24 -9.75
N ARG A 102 13.46 4.83 -10.93
CA ARG A 102 14.83 5.07 -11.40
C ARG A 102 15.11 6.54 -11.65
N ARG A 103 14.21 7.24 -12.35
CA ARG A 103 14.36 8.67 -12.65
C ARG A 103 14.44 9.52 -11.38
N LEU A 104 13.69 9.13 -10.34
CA LEU A 104 13.66 9.81 -9.05
C LEU A 104 14.79 9.34 -8.10
N ASN A 105 15.61 8.36 -8.50
CA ASN A 105 16.62 7.72 -7.66
C ASN A 105 16.04 7.16 -6.34
N ASN A 106 14.78 6.71 -6.36
CA ASN A 106 14.09 6.17 -5.20
C ASN A 106 14.39 4.67 -5.04
N LYS A 107 15.46 4.36 -4.30
CA LYS A 107 15.92 2.99 -4.07
C LYS A 107 14.91 2.12 -3.31
N LYS A 108 14.12 2.72 -2.42
CA LYS A 108 13.12 2.03 -1.59
C LYS A 108 11.99 1.50 -2.48
N LEU A 109 11.47 2.36 -3.35
CA LEU A 109 10.46 2.03 -4.35
C LEU A 109 11.00 1.04 -5.38
N LEU A 110 12.24 1.23 -5.85
CA LEU A 110 12.85 0.34 -6.83
C LEU A 110 12.97 -1.11 -6.31
N ASN A 111 13.46 -1.29 -5.07
CA ASN A 111 13.57 -2.61 -4.44
C ASN A 111 12.21 -3.33 -4.38
N MET A 112 11.17 -2.57 -4.07
CA MET A 112 9.80 -3.08 -4.01
C MET A 112 9.29 -3.54 -5.39
N LEU A 113 9.43 -2.69 -6.42
CA LEU A 113 8.84 -2.93 -7.74
C LEU A 113 9.58 -3.99 -8.57
N GLU A 114 10.91 -4.07 -8.46
CA GLU A 114 11.73 -5.02 -9.22
C GLU A 114 11.41 -6.47 -8.87
N ASN A 115 10.91 -6.72 -7.66
CA ASN A 115 10.61 -8.07 -7.18
C ASN A 115 9.12 -8.40 -7.32
N PRO A 116 8.73 -9.66 -7.63
CA PRO A 116 7.33 -10.04 -7.85
C PRO A 116 6.45 -9.79 -6.62
N PHE A 117 6.99 -10.02 -5.42
CA PHE A 117 6.25 -9.92 -4.17
C PHE A 117 6.46 -8.61 -3.41
N GLY A 118 7.42 -7.77 -3.78
CA GLY A 118 7.70 -6.55 -3.02
C GLY A 118 6.47 -5.65 -2.90
N GLY A 119 6.17 -5.22 -1.68
CA GLY A 119 5.00 -4.38 -1.36
C GLY A 119 3.67 -5.12 -1.36
N ARG A 120 3.66 -6.43 -1.58
CA ARG A 120 2.42 -7.23 -1.63
C ARG A 120 2.11 -7.87 -0.30
N ARG A 121 0.81 -8.11 -0.09
CA ARG A 121 0.29 -8.98 0.95
C ARG A 121 0.38 -10.44 0.48
N CYS A 122 0.91 -11.31 1.33
CA CYS A 122 1.14 -12.72 1.03
C CYS A 122 0.79 -13.61 2.21
N GLU A 123 0.37 -14.84 1.92
CA GLU A 123 0.25 -15.93 2.87
C GLU A 123 1.60 -16.67 2.96
N LEU A 124 2.05 -16.96 4.17
CA LEU A 124 3.23 -17.78 4.42
C LEU A 124 2.89 -19.26 4.34
N PHE A 125 3.69 -20.04 3.63
CA PHE A 125 3.48 -21.49 3.55
C PHE A 125 4.79 -22.27 3.38
N GLY A 126 4.75 -23.56 3.73
CA GLY A 126 5.87 -24.48 3.56
C GLY A 126 7.11 -24.17 4.41
N LEU A 127 6.99 -23.35 5.46
CA LEU A 127 8.05 -23.08 6.41
C LEU A 127 8.26 -24.31 7.30
N GLN A 128 9.46 -24.90 7.23
CA GLN A 128 9.82 -26.09 8.02
C GLN A 128 10.29 -25.71 9.43
N SER A 129 11.13 -24.66 9.54
CA SER A 129 11.71 -24.23 10.82
C SER A 129 10.79 -23.36 11.68
N ARG A 130 9.71 -22.85 11.08
CA ARG A 130 8.70 -21.98 11.70
C ARG A 130 7.32 -22.38 11.18
N SER A 131 6.93 -23.62 11.42
CA SER A 131 5.66 -24.16 10.95
C SER A 131 4.45 -23.46 11.57
N ASP A 132 4.64 -22.83 12.74
CA ASP A 132 3.71 -21.94 13.43
C ASP A 132 3.29 -20.72 12.57
N LEU A 133 4.11 -20.34 11.58
CA LEU A 133 3.82 -19.22 10.70
C LEU A 133 3.05 -19.62 9.43
N ASN A 134 2.91 -20.91 9.14
CA ASN A 134 2.19 -21.34 7.95
C ASN A 134 0.70 -20.98 8.06
N GLY A 135 0.13 -20.44 6.97
CA GLY A 135 -1.23 -19.90 6.93
C GLY A 135 -1.35 -18.45 7.43
N ARG A 136 -0.30 -17.90 8.07
CA ARG A 136 -0.33 -16.50 8.53
C ARG A 136 -0.09 -15.54 7.36
N MET A 137 -0.77 -14.39 7.43
CA MET A 137 -0.57 -13.28 6.52
C MET A 137 0.72 -12.51 6.83
N CYS A 138 1.34 -11.95 5.79
CA CYS A 138 2.54 -11.15 5.89
C CYS A 138 2.56 -10.05 4.82
N PHE A 139 3.34 -9.00 5.11
CA PHE A 139 3.64 -7.92 4.19
C PHE A 139 5.08 -8.04 3.72
N VAL A 140 5.26 -8.13 2.41
CA VAL A 140 6.57 -8.36 1.82
C VAL A 140 7.28 -7.03 1.62
N GLY A 141 8.39 -6.85 2.32
CA GLY A 141 9.26 -5.70 2.18
C GLY A 141 10.33 -5.91 1.10
N LYS A 142 11.59 -5.63 1.47
CA LYS A 142 12.72 -5.70 0.54
C LYS A 142 13.19 -7.13 0.25
N TYR A 143 13.69 -7.34 -0.96
CA TYR A 143 14.43 -8.55 -1.32
C TYR A 143 15.92 -8.37 -1.04
N LEU A 144 16.54 -9.39 -0.45
CA LEU A 144 17.96 -9.46 -0.14
C LEU A 144 18.67 -10.41 -1.11
N ASN A 145 19.20 -9.86 -2.21
CA ASN A 145 19.90 -10.61 -3.26
C ASN A 145 21.04 -11.49 -2.71
N SER A 146 21.77 -11.03 -1.69
CA SER A 146 22.91 -11.76 -1.11
C SER A 146 22.56 -13.11 -0.50
N ILE A 147 21.31 -13.29 -0.06
CA ILE A 147 20.83 -14.52 0.58
C ILE A 147 19.60 -15.13 -0.11
N GLY A 148 19.13 -14.50 -1.20
CA GLY A 148 17.97 -14.94 -1.97
C GLY A 148 16.66 -14.98 -1.17
N ARG A 149 16.45 -14.04 -0.24
CA ARG A 149 15.27 -14.03 0.68
C ARG A 149 14.61 -12.65 0.75
N TYR A 150 13.30 -12.66 0.95
CA TYR A 150 12.50 -11.48 1.30
C TYR A 150 12.56 -11.22 2.79
N ILE A 151 12.60 -9.96 3.19
CA ILE A 151 12.19 -9.56 4.54
C ILE A 151 10.68 -9.39 4.51
N VAL A 152 10.00 -10.08 5.41
CA VAL A 152 8.55 -10.00 5.56
C VAL A 152 8.21 -9.56 6.97
N ARG A 153 7.20 -8.70 7.10
CA ARG A 153 6.55 -8.39 8.37
C ARG A 153 5.40 -9.37 8.56
N ILE A 154 5.38 -10.08 9.67
CA ILE A 154 4.39 -11.12 9.97
C ILE A 154 3.18 -10.47 10.68
N GLY A 155 1.98 -10.91 10.33
CA GLY A 155 0.73 -10.42 10.90
C GLY A 155 0.26 -9.11 10.25
N GLU A 156 -1.01 -8.78 10.48
CA GLU A 156 -1.62 -7.53 10.02
C GLU A 156 -1.91 -6.56 11.16
N GLU A 157 -1.94 -7.05 12.39
CA GLU A 157 -1.97 -6.26 13.62
C GLU A 157 -0.91 -5.15 13.69
N ARG A 158 -1.35 -3.99 14.17
CA ARG A 158 -0.48 -2.84 14.44
C ARG A 158 0.29 -3.03 15.74
N GLY A 159 1.57 -2.67 15.71
CA GLY A 159 2.46 -2.74 16.88
C GLY A 159 3.18 -4.06 17.06
N ASN A 160 2.70 -5.15 16.44
CA ASN A 160 3.46 -6.39 16.34
C ASN A 160 4.37 -6.37 15.12
N ASN A 161 5.63 -6.00 15.34
CA ASN A 161 6.65 -5.87 14.31
C ASN A 161 7.54 -7.11 14.24
N GLU A 162 6.95 -8.32 14.23
CA GLU A 162 7.73 -9.54 13.97
C GLU A 162 8.16 -9.57 12.51
N TYR A 163 9.47 -9.68 12.27
CA TYR A 163 10.04 -9.81 10.93
C TYR A 163 10.69 -11.17 10.74
N SER A 164 10.55 -11.73 9.53
CA SER A 164 11.23 -12.95 9.14
C SER A 164 11.86 -12.85 7.76
N LYS A 165 12.77 -13.77 7.46
CA LYS A 165 13.46 -13.88 6.18
C LYS A 165 13.01 -15.15 5.47
N VAL A 166 12.25 -15.01 4.39
CA VAL A 166 11.61 -16.15 3.70
C VAL A 166 11.99 -16.20 2.22
N LYS A 167 11.96 -17.40 1.62
CA LYS A 167 12.19 -17.55 0.18
C LYS A 167 10.93 -17.16 -0.60
N SER A 168 11.10 -16.86 -1.89
CA SER A 168 9.96 -16.71 -2.82
C SER A 168 9.03 -17.91 -2.81
N SER A 169 9.58 -19.13 -2.67
CA SER A 169 8.80 -20.38 -2.62
C SER A 169 7.95 -20.54 -1.36
N ASN A 170 8.10 -19.65 -0.37
CA ASN A 170 7.30 -19.65 0.86
C ASN A 170 6.24 -18.54 0.87
N LEU A 171 6.07 -17.84 -0.25
CA LEU A 171 5.16 -16.71 -0.38
C LEU A 171 4.10 -17.01 -1.44
N LYS A 172 2.84 -16.95 -1.02
CA LYS A 172 1.69 -17.03 -1.91
C LYS A 172 0.99 -15.69 -1.90
N ARG A 173 0.86 -15.06 -3.07
CA ARG A 173 0.17 -13.77 -3.21
C ARG A 173 -1.26 -13.88 -2.70
N CYS A 174 -1.66 -12.97 -1.82
CA CYS A 174 -3.00 -12.89 -1.26
C CYS A 174 -3.33 -11.41 -1.07
N ASP A 175 -3.74 -10.77 -2.16
CA ASP A 175 -4.04 -9.34 -2.17
C ASP A 175 -5.29 -9.05 -1.32
N ARG A 176 -5.43 -7.79 -0.88
CA ARG A 176 -6.64 -7.33 -0.21
C ARG A 176 -7.82 -7.25 -1.17
N THR A 177 -9.00 -7.47 -0.62
CA THR A 177 -10.30 -7.25 -1.26
C THR A 177 -11.24 -6.60 -0.24
N THR A 178 -12.43 -6.17 -0.64
CA THR A 178 -13.43 -5.69 0.33
C THR A 178 -13.90 -6.77 1.30
N ASP A 179 -13.92 -8.03 0.87
CA ASP A 179 -14.30 -9.16 1.73
C ASP A 179 -13.15 -9.57 2.68
N ASN A 180 -11.91 -9.33 2.23
CA ASN A 180 -10.70 -9.61 2.98
C ASN A 180 -9.73 -8.39 2.96
N PRO A 181 -10.09 -7.30 3.66
CA PRO A 181 -9.28 -6.09 3.73
C PRO A 181 -8.12 -6.19 4.73
N GLY A 182 -7.96 -7.33 5.41
CA GLY A 182 -7.03 -7.55 6.52
C GLY A 182 -7.56 -7.01 7.86
N ASP A 183 -6.70 -7.00 8.91
CA ASP A 183 -7.06 -6.63 10.29
C ASP A 183 -7.37 -5.13 10.49
N ASP A 184 -7.25 -4.32 9.44
CA ASP A 184 -7.47 -2.87 9.49
C ASP A 184 -8.90 -2.49 9.09
N ASP A 185 -9.96 -3.18 9.54
CA ASP A 185 -11.32 -2.65 9.32
C ASP A 185 -11.46 -1.32 10.09
N ILE A 186 -11.66 -0.24 9.35
CA ILE A 186 -11.62 1.11 9.89
C ILE A 186 -12.95 1.83 9.71
N GLU A 187 -13.28 2.60 10.74
CA GLU A 187 -14.41 3.51 10.76
C GLU A 187 -13.91 4.93 11.03
N PHE A 188 -14.32 5.87 10.19
CA PHE A 188 -14.04 7.28 10.39
C PHE A 188 -15.04 7.86 11.40
N LEU A 189 -14.54 8.36 12.54
CA LEU A 189 -15.36 8.90 13.62
C LEU A 189 -15.59 10.41 13.52
N GLY A 190 -15.00 11.08 12.52
CA GLY A 190 -15.04 12.54 12.38
C GLY A 190 -13.77 13.23 12.89
N PRO A 191 -13.67 14.56 12.74
CA PRO A 191 -12.56 15.34 13.28
C PRO A 191 -12.62 15.38 14.81
N ASP A 192 -11.45 15.28 15.44
CA ASP A 192 -11.23 15.51 16.85
C ASP A 192 -11.47 16.99 17.17
N PRO A 193 -12.39 17.29 18.11
CA PRO A 193 -12.79 18.67 18.39
C PRO A 193 -11.69 19.50 19.07
N VAL A 194 -10.62 18.88 19.57
CA VAL A 194 -9.54 19.53 20.32
C VAL A 194 -8.28 19.69 19.46
N THR A 195 -7.94 18.66 18.68
CA THR A 195 -6.68 18.59 17.93
C THR A 195 -6.85 18.89 16.44
N ASN A 196 -8.08 18.99 15.94
CA ASN A 196 -8.39 19.10 14.50
C ASN A 196 -7.83 17.93 13.66
N ASN A 197 -7.42 16.83 14.31
CA ASN A 197 -7.00 15.59 13.68
C ASN A 197 -8.22 14.73 13.32
N TYR A 198 -8.06 13.76 12.42
CA TYR A 198 -9.12 12.81 12.10
C TYR A 198 -9.11 11.64 13.09
N ASN A 199 -10.26 11.35 13.71
CA ASN A 199 -10.43 10.20 14.60
C ASN A 199 -10.86 8.96 13.81
N TRP A 200 -10.21 7.84 14.11
CA TRP A 200 -10.41 6.55 13.46
C TRP A 200 -10.64 5.48 14.51
N LYS A 201 -11.64 4.63 14.29
CA LYS A 201 -11.87 3.43 15.08
C LYS A 201 -11.42 2.22 14.30
N PHE A 202 -10.60 1.38 14.93
CA PHE A 202 -10.15 0.11 14.39
C PHE A 202 -11.00 -0.99 15.00
N HIS A 203 -11.61 -1.80 14.15
CA HIS A 203 -12.39 -2.96 14.57
C HIS A 203 -11.53 -4.21 14.31
N PRO A 204 -10.93 -4.81 15.35
CA PRO A 204 -10.33 -6.14 15.18
C PRO A 204 -11.44 -7.10 14.76
N ARG A 205 -11.23 -7.89 13.70
CA ARG A 205 -12.15 -8.99 13.40
C ARG A 205 -12.04 -10.01 14.52
N GLU A 206 -13.18 -10.33 15.15
CA GLU A 206 -13.27 -11.49 16.04
C GLU A 206 -13.02 -12.75 15.19
N GLU A 207 -12.12 -13.62 15.67
CA GLU A 207 -11.73 -14.90 15.03
C GLU A 207 -12.89 -15.88 14.87
#